data_AF-A0A151X6T6-F1
#
_entry.id   AF-A0A151X6T6-F1
#
_cell.length_a   1.000
_cell.length_b   1.000
_cell.length_c   1.000
_cell.angle_alpha   90.00
_cell.angle_beta   90.00
_cell.angle_gamma   90.00
#
_symmetry.space_group_name_H-M   'P 1'
#
loop_
_entity.id
_entity.type
_entity.pdbx_description
1 polymer ?
#
loop_
_entity_poly.entity_id
_entity_poly.type
_entity_poly.pdbx_seq_one_letter_code
_entity_poly.pdbx_strand_id
1 'polypeptide(L)'
;MARQMTQRMIVNLLLKAQPQPFLKPTLPLYMNGYSPFVKAVLQNRMLCKHVEIVDHTCKISNYSDYLTNYKPNQRIMRNTLQELLSMTGKDFSKLINKHPQLKKRSRADILNNYYNLIKAGIQKDTIINNTWLLTHESNKLTNKLDCIKVLNMDNNQLIPWLCLTQDELAIYVFYTQEDMEPYTYNRLEYLSHKLECSIYRLCEITVPNSFLLKIPISSIDKKLNILYEYNIQNKDILKDTWVLRYSKNYIRHKCELYKDTGRLKINTWAIRCSFQVISRAIQKNKVKRSLMQHYGNVSDYLQNKLKLDDEVLNSLVQKVPSILRVNIAKLNQLINILHQNGITNDEILRHSRIFFNIDTIQNRIAILKKANLALKITVLIKSEQSFDQYIEMTNERQKLLQEHGSFKNYLINTLNVEEKHFEEAITKYPSILRMNFKKLPELIDLLRQNGITSDDIVSHPRILYISINTLRKRIEMLKENNIPPKVNLLISKESLIDI
;
A
#
# COMPACT_ATOMS: atom_id res chain seq x y z
N MET A 1 -54.42 5.37 18.48
CA MET A 1 -53.33 5.01 17.55
C MET A 1 -51.99 5.74 17.79
N ALA A 2 -51.88 6.67 18.75
CA ALA A 2 -50.63 7.40 19.02
C ALA A 2 -49.65 6.71 20.01
N ARG A 3 -50.07 5.64 20.72
CA ARG A 3 -49.22 4.90 21.69
C ARG A 3 -48.37 3.77 21.09
N GLN A 4 -48.65 3.33 19.86
CA GLN A 4 -47.85 2.30 19.18
C GLN A 4 -46.68 2.88 18.35
N MET A 5 -46.71 4.19 18.03
CA MET A 5 -45.59 4.85 17.34
C MET A 5 -44.41 5.19 18.26
N THR A 6 -44.67 5.44 19.55
CA THR A 6 -43.63 5.80 20.54
C THR A 6 -42.78 4.61 20.98
N GLN A 7 -43.32 3.38 21.03
CA GLN A 7 -42.52 2.18 21.35
C GLN A 7 -41.57 1.76 20.22
N ARG A 8 -41.86 2.08 18.95
CA ARG A 8 -40.94 1.81 17.82
C ARG A 8 -39.79 2.82 17.70
N MET A 9 -39.93 4.02 18.27
CA MET A 9 -38.84 5.01 18.30
C MET A 9 -37.81 4.75 19.40
N ILE A 10 -38.21 4.17 20.54
CA ILE A 10 -37.30 3.97 21.68
C ILE A 10 -36.35 2.78 21.45
N VAL A 11 -36.76 1.73 20.73
CA VAL A 11 -35.89 0.57 20.44
C VAL A 11 -34.79 0.90 19.44
N ASN A 12 -34.98 1.90 18.56
CA ASN A 12 -33.96 2.33 17.59
C ASN A 12 -32.94 3.34 18.13
N LEU A 13 -33.13 3.87 19.35
CA LEU A 13 -32.22 4.84 19.97
C LEU A 13 -31.22 4.21 20.96
N LEU A 14 -31.40 2.94 21.34
CA LEU A 14 -30.53 2.22 22.29
C LEU A 14 -29.47 1.30 21.64
N LEU A 15 -29.39 1.22 20.30
CA LEU A 15 -28.38 0.43 19.59
C LEU A 15 -27.40 1.31 18.80
N LYS A 16 -26.76 2.27 19.47
CA LYS A 16 -25.56 2.93 18.95
C LYS A 16 -24.28 2.30 19.50
N ALA A 17 -23.48 1.85 18.55
CA ALA A 17 -22.02 1.84 18.54
C ALA A 17 -21.27 0.83 19.44
N GLN A 18 -20.95 -0.33 18.87
CA GLN A 18 -19.57 -0.82 18.97
C GLN A 18 -18.85 -0.57 17.64
N PRO A 19 -17.68 0.11 17.65
CA PRO A 19 -16.88 0.30 16.45
C PRO A 19 -16.13 -1.00 16.16
N GLN A 20 -16.67 -1.85 15.26
CA GLN A 20 -15.84 -2.89 14.68
C GLN A 20 -14.84 -2.25 13.69
N PRO A 21 -13.56 -2.65 13.73
CA PRO A 21 -12.54 -2.07 12.86
C PRO A 21 -12.81 -2.48 11.42
N PHE A 22 -13.28 -1.53 10.60
CA PHE A 22 -13.25 -1.68 9.16
C PHE A 22 -11.79 -1.74 8.72
N LEU A 23 -11.29 -2.97 8.57
CA LEU A 23 -10.08 -3.29 7.82
C LEU A 23 -10.17 -2.59 6.47
N LYS A 24 -9.32 -1.58 6.26
CA LYS A 24 -9.11 -0.97 4.95
C LYS A 24 -8.67 -2.08 3.98
N PRO A 25 -9.42 -2.41 2.92
CA PRO A 25 -8.84 -3.14 1.82
C PRO A 25 -7.95 -2.14 1.10
N THR A 26 -6.64 -2.31 1.24
CA THR A 26 -5.64 -1.68 0.37
C THR A 26 -5.98 -2.08 -1.06
N LEU A 27 -6.47 -1.12 -1.86
CA LEU A 27 -6.68 -1.27 -3.30
C LEU A 27 -5.32 -1.50 -3.97
N PRO A 28 -5.06 -2.66 -4.61
CA PRO A 28 -3.87 -2.84 -5.42
C PRO A 28 -4.01 -2.03 -6.71
N LEU A 29 -2.96 -1.28 -7.04
CA LEU A 29 -2.79 -0.54 -8.29
C LEU A 29 -2.87 -1.48 -9.52
N TYR A 30 -3.42 -0.90 -10.58
CA TYR A 30 -3.67 -1.48 -11.90
C TYR A 30 -2.46 -2.20 -12.52
N MET A 31 -2.71 -3.38 -13.11
CA MET A 31 -2.14 -3.83 -14.39
C MET A 31 -3.13 -4.81 -15.07
N ASN A 32 -2.99 -4.90 -16.40
CA ASN A 32 -3.87 -5.55 -17.38
C ASN A 32 -4.49 -6.90 -17.01
N GLY A 33 -5.75 -7.07 -17.45
CA GLY A 33 -6.48 -8.34 -17.49
C GLY A 33 -6.89 -8.88 -16.13
N TYR A 34 -8.20 -9.05 -15.92
CA TYR A 34 -8.83 -9.53 -14.68
C TYR A 34 -8.84 -8.52 -13.51
N SER A 35 -9.98 -8.42 -12.82
CA SER A 35 -9.99 -7.88 -11.45
C SER A 35 -9.35 -8.94 -10.55
N PRO A 36 -8.20 -8.67 -9.89
CA PRO A 36 -7.54 -9.63 -9.00
C PRO A 36 -8.49 -10.16 -7.93
N PHE A 37 -9.48 -9.34 -7.55
CA PHE A 37 -10.54 -9.71 -6.61
C PHE A 37 -11.43 -10.86 -7.11
N VAL A 38 -11.88 -10.82 -8.37
CA VAL A 38 -12.73 -11.89 -8.94
C VAL A 38 -11.95 -13.20 -8.98
N LYS A 39 -10.69 -13.16 -9.40
CA LYS A 39 -9.80 -14.32 -9.41
C LYS A 39 -9.53 -14.87 -8.01
N ALA A 40 -9.29 -14.00 -7.03
CA ALA A 40 -9.09 -14.40 -5.64
C ALA A 40 -10.36 -15.01 -5.01
N VAL A 41 -11.55 -14.44 -5.25
CA VAL A 41 -12.81 -15.00 -4.77
C VAL A 41 -13.10 -16.35 -5.41
N LEU A 42 -12.90 -16.48 -6.73
CA LEU A 42 -13.02 -17.75 -7.43
C LEU A 42 -12.04 -18.79 -6.87
N GLN A 43 -10.78 -18.42 -6.65
CA GLN A 43 -9.79 -19.30 -6.02
C GLN A 43 -10.21 -19.73 -4.61
N ASN A 44 -10.70 -18.81 -3.78
CA ASN A 44 -11.17 -19.11 -2.43
C ASN A 44 -12.40 -20.04 -2.43
N ARG A 45 -13.30 -19.90 -3.41
CA ARG A 45 -14.47 -20.80 -3.56
C ARG A 45 -14.08 -22.17 -4.14
N MET A 46 -13.08 -22.21 -5.03
CA MET A 46 -12.53 -23.46 -5.59
C MET A 46 -11.78 -24.29 -4.55
N LEU A 47 -11.23 -23.67 -3.51
CA LEU A 47 -10.70 -24.38 -2.36
C LEU A 47 -11.88 -25.03 -1.63
N CYS A 48 -12.21 -26.29 -1.97
CA CYS A 48 -13.16 -27.06 -1.18
C CYS A 48 -12.74 -26.96 0.30
N LYS A 49 -13.63 -26.39 1.13
CA LYS A 49 -13.48 -26.38 2.60
C LYS A 49 -13.12 -27.80 3.01
N HIS A 50 -12.15 -27.93 3.92
CA HIS A 50 -11.62 -29.20 4.43
C HIS A 50 -12.71 -30.28 4.42
N VAL A 51 -12.72 -31.07 3.35
CA VAL A 51 -13.37 -32.36 3.41
C VAL A 51 -12.35 -33.16 4.21
N GLU A 52 -12.65 -33.36 5.49
CA GLU A 52 -12.20 -34.55 6.20
C GLU A 52 -12.86 -35.71 5.44
N ILE A 53 -12.25 -36.07 4.31
CA ILE A 53 -12.50 -37.37 3.73
C ILE A 53 -11.86 -38.30 4.76
N VAL A 54 -12.69 -38.94 5.58
CA VAL A 54 -12.31 -40.15 6.29
C VAL A 54 -12.21 -41.24 5.23
N ASP A 55 -11.16 -41.16 4.43
CA ASP A 55 -10.75 -42.20 3.50
C ASP A 55 -9.24 -42.12 3.40
N HIS A 56 -8.63 -43.30 3.37
CA HIS A 56 -7.34 -43.68 3.95
C HIS A 56 -6.08 -43.08 3.26
N THR A 57 -6.14 -41.82 2.82
CA THR A 57 -5.04 -41.08 2.20
C THR A 57 -4.01 -40.65 3.26
N CYS A 58 -3.22 -41.65 3.67
CA CYS A 58 -1.92 -41.60 4.32
C CYS A 58 -1.59 -40.31 5.06
N LYS A 59 -1.90 -40.29 6.36
CA LYS A 59 -1.15 -39.48 7.32
C LYS A 59 0.31 -39.90 7.19
N ILE A 60 1.12 -39.08 6.52
CA ILE A 60 2.56 -39.33 6.36
C ILE A 60 3.16 -39.14 7.76
N SER A 61 3.38 -40.25 8.45
CA SER A 61 3.88 -40.24 9.83
C SER A 61 5.40 -40.38 9.85
N ASN A 62 5.97 -40.98 8.79
CA ASN A 62 7.41 -41.19 8.63
C ASN A 62 7.81 -41.19 7.13
N TYR A 63 9.11 -41.27 6.86
CA TYR A 63 9.67 -41.27 5.50
C TYR A 63 9.35 -42.56 4.71
N SER A 64 9.13 -43.69 5.38
CA SER A 64 8.76 -44.94 4.69
C SER A 64 7.33 -44.86 4.14
N ASP A 65 6.37 -44.30 4.89
CA ASP A 65 4.98 -44.05 4.46
C ASP A 65 4.92 -43.16 3.20
N TYR A 66 5.84 -42.19 3.10
CA TYR A 66 5.99 -41.35 1.92
C TYR A 66 6.42 -42.16 0.69
N LEU A 67 7.37 -43.09 0.85
CA LEU A 67 7.89 -43.92 -0.23
C LEU A 67 6.90 -45.01 -0.66
N THR A 68 6.19 -45.63 0.28
CA THR A 68 5.29 -46.76 0.03
C THR A 68 3.93 -46.35 -0.48
N ASN A 69 3.40 -45.21 -0.01
CA ASN A 69 2.01 -44.84 -0.34
C ASN A 69 1.89 -43.53 -1.11
N TYR A 70 2.63 -42.49 -0.73
CA TYR A 70 2.45 -41.17 -1.31
C TYR A 70 3.09 -41.02 -2.71
N LYS A 71 4.34 -41.48 -2.86
CA LYS A 71 5.10 -41.41 -4.12
C LYS A 71 4.46 -42.23 -5.25
N PRO A 72 3.95 -43.46 -5.03
CA PRO A 72 3.22 -44.20 -6.05
C PRO A 72 1.90 -43.53 -6.45
N ASN A 73 1.13 -43.02 -5.50
CA ASN A 73 -0.13 -42.31 -5.78
C ASN A 73 0.10 -41.03 -6.62
N GLN A 74 1.15 -40.26 -6.33
CA GLN A 74 1.52 -39.12 -7.16
C GLN A 74 1.96 -39.52 -8.57
N ARG A 75 2.67 -40.65 -8.72
CA ARG A 75 3.08 -41.17 -10.04
C ARG A 75 1.88 -41.62 -10.85
N ILE A 76 0.97 -42.38 -10.24
CA ILE A 76 -0.29 -42.82 -10.88
C ILE A 76 -1.11 -41.59 -11.30
N MET A 77 -1.22 -40.59 -10.42
CA MET A 77 -1.92 -39.33 -10.71
C MET A 77 -1.31 -38.60 -11.91
N ARG A 78 0.02 -38.48 -11.93
CA ARG A 78 0.77 -37.84 -13.02
C ARG A 78 0.53 -38.56 -14.35
N ASN A 79 0.63 -39.88 -14.35
CA ASN A 79 0.39 -40.70 -15.54
C ASN A 79 -1.06 -40.56 -16.01
N THR A 80 -2.03 -40.57 -15.09
CA THR A 80 -3.46 -40.39 -15.41
C THR A 80 -3.71 -39.03 -16.08
N LEU A 81 -3.17 -37.94 -15.52
CA LEU A 81 -3.34 -36.61 -16.13
C LEU A 81 -2.55 -36.45 -17.43
N GLN A 82 -1.41 -37.15 -17.59
CA GLN A 82 -0.67 -37.19 -18.84
C GLN A 82 -1.45 -37.95 -19.93
N GLU A 83 -2.07 -39.09 -19.59
CA GLU A 83 -2.94 -39.88 -20.46
C GLU A 83 -4.18 -39.07 -20.90
N LEU A 84 -4.88 -38.46 -19.95
CA LEU A 84 -6.15 -37.75 -20.23
C LEU A 84 -5.94 -36.39 -20.89
N LEU A 85 -5.03 -35.59 -20.35
CA LEU A 85 -4.89 -34.17 -20.67
C LEU A 85 -3.61 -33.82 -21.43
N SER A 86 -2.76 -34.81 -21.74
CA SER A 86 -1.49 -34.60 -22.47
C SER A 86 -0.55 -33.61 -21.77
N MET A 87 -0.64 -33.52 -20.43
CA MET A 87 0.15 -32.56 -19.63
C MET A 87 1.61 -32.97 -19.47
N THR A 88 2.51 -31.99 -19.49
CA THR A 88 3.93 -32.25 -19.23
C THR A 88 4.24 -32.39 -17.73
N GLY A 89 5.40 -32.96 -17.43
CA GLY A 89 5.86 -33.11 -16.05
C GLY A 89 6.01 -31.79 -15.27
N LYS A 90 6.28 -30.67 -15.95
CA LYS A 90 6.39 -29.32 -15.36
C LYS A 90 5.01 -28.70 -15.08
N ASP A 91 4.04 -28.96 -15.96
CA ASP A 91 2.67 -28.49 -15.79
C ASP A 91 1.98 -29.20 -14.63
N PHE A 92 2.27 -30.49 -14.45
CA PHE A 92 1.81 -31.27 -13.30
C PHE A 92 2.27 -30.66 -11.97
N SER A 93 3.56 -30.30 -11.83
CA SER A 93 4.04 -29.69 -10.58
C SER A 93 3.39 -28.34 -10.30
N LYS A 94 3.17 -27.50 -11.33
CA LYS A 94 2.46 -26.23 -11.18
C LYS A 94 1.00 -26.44 -10.77
N LEU A 95 0.33 -27.41 -11.38
CA LEU A 95 -1.06 -27.76 -11.13
C LEU A 95 -1.27 -28.31 -9.71
N ILE A 96 -0.38 -29.19 -9.24
CA ILE A 96 -0.44 -29.73 -7.88
C ILE A 96 -0.20 -28.65 -6.83
N ASN A 97 0.69 -27.70 -7.09
CA ASN A 97 0.90 -26.54 -6.21
C ASN A 97 -0.34 -25.63 -6.17
N LYS A 98 -1.03 -25.48 -7.30
CA LYS A 98 -2.24 -24.65 -7.41
C LYS A 98 -3.48 -25.33 -6.81
N HIS A 99 -3.59 -26.65 -6.93
CA HIS A 99 -4.74 -27.45 -6.51
C HIS A 99 -4.29 -28.71 -5.74
N PRO A 100 -3.85 -28.57 -4.46
CA PRO A 100 -3.33 -29.68 -3.67
C PRO A 100 -4.37 -30.78 -3.39
N GLN A 101 -5.66 -30.48 -3.54
CA GLN A 101 -6.77 -31.40 -3.31
C GLN A 101 -6.82 -32.56 -4.32
N LEU A 102 -6.21 -32.41 -5.50
CA LEU A 102 -6.05 -33.51 -6.45
C LEU A 102 -5.30 -34.69 -5.85
N LYS A 103 -4.42 -34.46 -4.88
CA LYS A 103 -3.67 -35.52 -4.19
C LYS A 103 -4.57 -36.42 -3.33
N LYS A 104 -5.76 -35.96 -2.97
CA LYS A 104 -6.71 -36.68 -2.11
C LYS A 104 -7.75 -37.47 -2.90
N ARG A 105 -7.66 -37.50 -4.24
CA ARG A 105 -8.62 -38.18 -5.11
C ARG A 105 -8.04 -39.47 -5.64
N SER A 106 -8.88 -40.50 -5.76
CA SER A 106 -8.50 -41.76 -6.38
C SER A 106 -8.38 -41.59 -7.91
N ARG A 107 -7.65 -42.50 -8.57
CA ARG A 107 -7.61 -42.55 -10.05
C ARG A 107 -9.02 -42.76 -10.62
N ALA A 108 -9.84 -43.59 -9.98
CA ALA A 108 -11.21 -43.86 -10.39
C ALA A 108 -12.07 -42.59 -10.35
N ASP A 109 -12.00 -41.80 -9.28
CA ASP A 109 -12.75 -40.55 -9.16
C ASP A 109 -12.39 -39.57 -10.29
N ILE A 110 -11.11 -39.46 -10.63
CA ILE A 110 -10.65 -38.52 -11.65
C ILE A 110 -11.06 -38.98 -13.05
N LEU A 111 -10.98 -40.28 -13.33
CA LEU A 111 -11.48 -40.84 -14.58
C LEU A 111 -12.99 -40.62 -14.70
N ASN A 112 -13.75 -40.93 -13.65
CA ASN A 112 -15.19 -40.70 -13.60
C ASN A 112 -15.52 -39.21 -13.82
N ASN A 113 -14.84 -38.31 -13.13
CA ASN A 113 -15.03 -36.87 -13.32
C ASN A 113 -14.71 -36.43 -14.74
N TYR A 114 -13.59 -36.89 -15.31
CA TYR A 114 -13.22 -36.58 -16.70
C TYR A 114 -14.28 -37.06 -17.68
N TYR A 115 -14.71 -38.31 -17.62
CA TYR A 115 -15.72 -38.85 -18.51
C TYR A 115 -17.10 -38.20 -18.30
N ASN A 116 -17.46 -37.85 -17.08
CA ASN A 116 -18.69 -37.09 -16.79
C ASN A 116 -18.65 -35.70 -17.43
N LEU A 117 -17.50 -35.00 -17.40
CA LEU A 117 -17.32 -33.70 -18.06
C LEU A 117 -17.43 -33.84 -19.59
N ILE A 118 -16.78 -34.84 -20.19
CA ILE A 118 -16.87 -35.11 -21.63
C ILE A 118 -18.31 -35.46 -22.03
N LYS A 119 -18.99 -36.32 -21.27
CA LYS A 119 -20.40 -36.69 -21.48
C LYS A 119 -21.34 -35.49 -21.40
N ALA A 120 -21.01 -34.51 -20.56
CA ALA A 120 -21.72 -33.24 -20.48
C ALA A 120 -21.35 -32.24 -21.60
N GLY A 121 -20.54 -32.63 -22.59
CA GLY A 121 -20.16 -31.79 -23.73
C GLY A 121 -19.05 -30.78 -23.45
N ILE A 122 -18.34 -30.91 -22.32
CA ILE A 122 -17.22 -30.03 -22.00
C ILE A 122 -15.98 -30.50 -22.76
N GLN A 123 -15.33 -29.59 -23.47
CA GLN A 123 -14.17 -29.88 -24.31
C GLN A 123 -12.90 -30.10 -23.48
N LYS A 124 -12.00 -30.93 -24.00
CA LYS A 124 -10.72 -31.26 -23.35
C LYS A 124 -9.91 -30.01 -22.99
N ASP A 125 -9.80 -29.04 -23.89
CA ASP A 125 -9.06 -27.79 -23.64
C ASP A 125 -9.68 -26.95 -22.51
N THR A 126 -11.01 -26.93 -22.42
CA THR A 126 -11.74 -26.30 -21.32
C THR A 126 -11.43 -26.97 -19.97
N ILE A 127 -11.32 -28.30 -19.95
CA ILE A 127 -10.92 -29.09 -18.77
C ILE A 127 -9.48 -28.79 -18.38
N ILE A 128 -8.56 -28.68 -19.35
CA ILE A 128 -7.15 -28.32 -19.10
C ILE A 128 -7.06 -26.95 -18.41
N ASN A 129 -7.84 -25.97 -18.87
CA ASN A 129 -7.88 -24.64 -18.26
C ASN A 129 -8.56 -24.62 -16.88
N ASN A 130 -9.39 -25.63 -16.59
CA ASN A 130 -10.21 -25.73 -15.37
C ASN A 130 -9.99 -27.07 -14.64
N THR A 131 -8.73 -27.47 -14.44
CA THR A 131 -8.39 -28.77 -13.84
C THR A 131 -8.94 -28.99 -12.42
N TRP A 132 -9.33 -27.92 -11.73
CA TRP A 132 -10.03 -27.98 -10.45
C TRP A 132 -11.37 -28.72 -10.54
N LEU A 133 -11.99 -28.83 -11.71
CA LEU A 133 -13.21 -29.63 -11.89
C LEU A 133 -12.99 -31.10 -11.52
N LEU A 134 -11.77 -31.61 -11.75
CA LEU A 134 -11.41 -32.98 -11.42
C LEU A 134 -11.27 -33.22 -9.90
N THR A 135 -11.24 -32.16 -9.07
CA THR A 135 -11.16 -32.29 -7.61
C THR A 135 -12.51 -32.51 -6.94
N HIS A 136 -13.62 -32.41 -7.65
CA HIS A 136 -14.95 -32.64 -7.08
C HIS A 136 -15.18 -34.12 -6.73
N GLU A 137 -16.09 -34.38 -5.79
CA GLU A 137 -16.67 -35.72 -5.65
C GLU A 137 -17.55 -36.00 -6.87
N SER A 138 -17.46 -37.19 -7.45
CA SER A 138 -18.14 -37.51 -8.71
C SER A 138 -19.64 -37.30 -8.67
N ASN A 139 -20.31 -37.73 -7.58
CA ASN A 139 -21.76 -37.52 -7.42
C ASN A 139 -22.13 -36.03 -7.37
N LYS A 140 -21.33 -35.21 -6.66
CA LYS A 140 -21.57 -33.76 -6.58
C LYS A 140 -21.31 -33.06 -7.91
N LEU A 141 -20.32 -33.50 -8.67
CA LEU A 141 -20.05 -32.95 -10.00
C LEU A 141 -21.19 -33.27 -10.96
N THR A 142 -21.67 -34.52 -10.98
CA THR A 142 -22.81 -34.93 -11.81
C THR A 142 -24.05 -34.11 -11.50
N ASN A 143 -24.42 -33.96 -10.23
CA ASN A 143 -25.57 -33.15 -9.83
C ASN A 143 -25.48 -31.67 -10.28
N LYS A 144 -24.27 -31.11 -10.32
CA LYS A 144 -24.05 -29.76 -10.82
C LYS A 144 -24.17 -29.67 -12.34
N LEU A 145 -23.62 -30.66 -13.06
CA LEU A 145 -23.72 -30.75 -14.52
C LEU A 145 -25.17 -30.92 -14.96
N ASP A 146 -25.94 -31.77 -14.28
CA ASP A 146 -27.37 -31.96 -14.54
C ASP A 146 -28.15 -30.67 -14.27
N CYS A 147 -27.78 -29.91 -13.23
CA CYS A 147 -28.41 -28.63 -12.90
C CYS A 147 -28.24 -27.58 -14.01
N ILE A 148 -27.04 -27.42 -14.57
CA ILE A 148 -26.81 -26.43 -15.65
C ILE A 148 -27.33 -26.89 -17.00
N LYS A 149 -27.46 -28.21 -17.23
CA LYS A 149 -27.96 -28.79 -18.48
C LYS A 149 -29.36 -28.29 -18.83
N VAL A 150 -30.17 -27.96 -17.82
CA VAL A 150 -31.53 -27.41 -17.96
C VAL A 150 -31.56 -26.10 -18.77
N LEU A 151 -30.45 -25.34 -18.78
CA LEU A 151 -30.37 -24.08 -19.53
C LEU A 151 -30.25 -24.27 -21.04
N ASN A 152 -29.94 -25.49 -21.52
CA ASN A 152 -29.71 -25.80 -22.94
C ASN A 152 -28.67 -24.86 -23.62
N MET A 153 -27.60 -24.53 -22.90
CA MET A 153 -26.50 -23.69 -23.37
C MET A 153 -25.22 -24.52 -23.55
N ASP A 154 -24.21 -23.92 -24.20
CA ASP A 154 -22.86 -24.51 -24.21
C ASP A 154 -22.28 -24.58 -22.80
N ASN A 155 -22.17 -25.80 -22.27
CA ASN A 155 -21.64 -26.07 -20.93
C ASN A 155 -20.19 -25.59 -20.75
N ASN A 156 -19.42 -25.40 -21.83
CA ASN A 156 -18.08 -24.82 -21.75
C ASN A 156 -18.11 -23.36 -21.26
N GLN A 157 -19.19 -22.62 -21.54
CA GLN A 157 -19.37 -21.25 -21.08
C GLN A 157 -19.79 -21.18 -19.61
N LEU A 158 -20.47 -22.21 -19.08
CA LEU A 158 -21.04 -22.20 -17.73
C LEU A 158 -20.09 -22.71 -16.64
N ILE A 159 -18.88 -23.14 -17.00
CA ILE A 159 -17.86 -23.67 -16.07
C ILE A 159 -17.62 -22.80 -14.83
N PRO A 160 -17.57 -21.45 -14.91
CA PRO A 160 -17.34 -20.63 -13.71
C PRO A 160 -18.41 -20.84 -12.63
N TRP A 161 -19.65 -21.17 -13.00
CA TRP A 161 -20.72 -21.45 -12.04
C TRP A 161 -20.56 -22.78 -11.30
N LEU A 162 -19.79 -23.73 -11.84
CA LEU A 162 -19.54 -25.02 -11.17
C LEU A 162 -18.76 -24.87 -9.85
N CYS A 163 -18.20 -23.69 -9.55
CA CYS A 163 -17.59 -23.38 -8.26
C CYS A 163 -18.60 -23.02 -7.15
N LEU A 164 -19.87 -22.76 -7.50
CA LEU A 164 -20.96 -22.46 -6.55
C LEU A 164 -21.37 -23.71 -5.76
N THR A 165 -22.07 -23.54 -4.65
CA THR A 165 -22.75 -24.70 -4.01
C THR A 165 -23.90 -25.20 -4.90
N GLN A 166 -24.42 -26.40 -4.63
CA GLN A 166 -25.57 -26.93 -5.39
C GLN A 166 -26.78 -25.98 -5.27
N ASP A 167 -27.06 -25.49 -4.06
CA ASP A 167 -28.20 -24.59 -3.81
C ASP A 167 -28.02 -23.23 -4.49
N GLU A 168 -26.82 -22.65 -4.43
CA GLU A 168 -26.49 -21.41 -5.14
C GLU A 168 -26.67 -21.59 -6.66
N LEU A 169 -26.19 -22.71 -7.20
CA LEU A 169 -26.30 -23.03 -8.62
C LEU A 169 -27.76 -23.17 -9.07
N ALA A 170 -28.57 -23.90 -8.31
CA ALA A 170 -29.99 -24.05 -8.59
C ALA A 170 -30.71 -22.69 -8.61
N ILE A 171 -30.40 -21.82 -7.66
CA ILE A 171 -30.92 -20.44 -7.62
C ILE A 171 -30.49 -19.65 -8.86
N TYR A 172 -29.25 -19.80 -9.32
CA TYR A 172 -28.74 -19.10 -10.49
C TYR A 172 -29.42 -19.58 -11.77
N VAL A 173 -29.60 -20.88 -11.93
CA VAL A 173 -30.34 -21.49 -13.05
C VAL A 173 -31.77 -20.98 -13.08
N PHE A 174 -32.46 -20.99 -11.93
CA PHE A 174 -33.81 -20.47 -11.78
C PHE A 174 -33.93 -19.01 -12.25
N TYR A 175 -33.10 -18.10 -11.73
CA TYR A 175 -33.11 -16.69 -12.14
C TYR A 175 -32.69 -16.46 -13.60
N THR A 176 -32.03 -17.43 -14.24
CA THR A 176 -31.67 -17.32 -15.66
C THR A 176 -32.84 -17.62 -16.57
N GLN A 177 -33.77 -18.43 -16.09
CA GLN A 177 -35.01 -18.80 -16.78
C GLN A 177 -36.18 -17.86 -16.44
N GLU A 178 -36.13 -17.18 -15.29
CA GLU A 178 -37.10 -16.15 -14.92
C GLU A 178 -36.90 -14.81 -15.65
N ASP A 179 -37.97 -14.02 -15.73
CA ASP A 179 -37.96 -12.61 -16.18
C ASP A 179 -37.64 -12.43 -17.67
N MET A 180 -38.14 -13.35 -18.50
CA MET A 180 -37.79 -13.46 -19.92
C MET A 180 -38.83 -12.97 -20.91
N GLU A 181 -40.05 -12.64 -20.50
CA GLU A 181 -40.99 -12.00 -21.43
C GLU A 181 -40.67 -10.50 -21.54
N PRO A 182 -40.32 -9.95 -22.74
CA PRO A 182 -40.54 -10.45 -24.11
C PRO A 182 -39.24 -10.81 -24.90
N TYR A 183 -38.15 -11.19 -24.23
CA TYR A 183 -36.85 -11.43 -24.86
C TYR A 183 -36.73 -12.86 -25.41
N THR A 184 -36.14 -13.00 -26.61
CA THR A 184 -35.89 -14.30 -27.29
C THR A 184 -34.70 -15.08 -26.74
N TYR A 185 -33.86 -14.44 -25.94
CA TYR A 185 -32.62 -14.98 -25.37
C TYR A 185 -32.83 -15.26 -23.91
N ASN A 186 -32.14 -16.20 -23.27
CA ASN A 186 -32.13 -16.30 -21.81
C ASN A 186 -31.39 -15.10 -21.17
N ARG A 187 -31.53 -14.95 -19.84
CA ARG A 187 -30.98 -13.79 -19.12
C ARG A 187 -29.47 -13.60 -19.31
N LEU A 188 -28.71 -14.70 -19.32
CA LEU A 188 -27.26 -14.66 -19.50
C LEU A 188 -26.89 -14.20 -20.90
N GLU A 189 -27.54 -14.75 -21.92
CA GLU A 189 -27.36 -14.37 -23.31
C GLU A 189 -27.71 -12.90 -23.55
N TYR A 190 -28.84 -12.43 -23.00
CA TYR A 190 -29.24 -11.03 -23.08
C TYR A 190 -28.19 -10.10 -22.46
N LEU A 191 -27.77 -10.37 -21.22
CA LEU A 191 -26.78 -9.54 -20.53
C LEU A 191 -25.39 -9.63 -21.18
N SER A 192 -25.02 -10.80 -21.71
CA SER A 192 -23.79 -11.03 -22.47
C SER A 192 -23.75 -10.16 -23.72
N HIS A 193 -24.84 -10.14 -24.49
CA HIS A 193 -25.00 -9.29 -25.66
C HIS A 193 -24.98 -7.80 -25.28
N LYS A 194 -25.80 -7.40 -24.29
CA LYS A 194 -25.93 -5.99 -23.86
C LYS A 194 -24.62 -5.39 -23.33
N LEU A 195 -23.85 -6.17 -22.58
CA LEU A 195 -22.56 -5.75 -22.00
C LEU A 195 -21.37 -6.08 -22.90
N GLU A 196 -21.60 -6.65 -24.09
CA GLU A 196 -20.57 -7.00 -25.07
C GLU A 196 -19.44 -7.86 -24.46
N CYS A 197 -19.81 -8.92 -23.75
CA CYS A 197 -18.85 -9.85 -23.15
C CYS A 197 -19.29 -11.29 -23.35
N SER A 198 -18.36 -12.25 -23.30
CA SER A 198 -18.71 -13.67 -23.42
C SER A 198 -19.54 -14.15 -22.22
N ILE A 199 -20.37 -15.16 -22.45
CA ILE A 199 -21.15 -15.81 -21.39
C ILE A 199 -20.24 -16.34 -20.30
N TYR A 200 -19.11 -16.98 -20.66
CA TYR A 200 -18.07 -17.37 -19.70
C TYR A 200 -17.63 -16.21 -18.81
N ARG A 201 -17.35 -15.04 -19.40
CA ARG A 201 -16.91 -13.87 -18.65
C ARG A 201 -18.00 -13.34 -17.73
N LEU A 202 -19.25 -13.36 -18.17
CA LEU A 202 -20.40 -12.97 -17.35
C LEU A 202 -20.61 -13.95 -16.19
N CYS A 203 -20.44 -15.25 -16.41
CA CYS A 203 -20.47 -16.27 -15.37
C CYS A 203 -19.38 -16.04 -14.30
N GLU A 204 -18.15 -15.70 -14.71
CA GLU A 204 -17.09 -15.34 -13.74
C GLU A 204 -17.45 -14.11 -12.88
N ILE A 205 -18.12 -13.13 -13.47
CA ILE A 205 -18.51 -11.88 -12.79
C ILE A 205 -19.68 -12.12 -11.83
N THR A 206 -20.62 -12.99 -12.19
CA THR A 206 -21.83 -13.25 -11.39
C THR A 206 -21.55 -14.07 -10.13
N VAL A 207 -20.55 -14.96 -10.14
CA VAL A 207 -20.16 -15.74 -8.94
C VAL A 207 -19.92 -14.87 -7.69
N PRO A 208 -19.07 -13.82 -7.72
CA PRO A 208 -18.91 -12.92 -6.58
C PRO A 208 -20.04 -11.89 -6.44
N ASN A 209 -20.89 -11.72 -7.47
CA ASN A 209 -21.90 -10.67 -7.57
C ASN A 209 -23.30 -11.25 -7.82
N SER A 210 -23.77 -12.14 -6.94
CA SER A 210 -25.05 -12.86 -7.08
C SER A 210 -26.26 -11.93 -7.29
N PHE A 211 -26.18 -10.69 -6.80
CA PHE A 211 -27.24 -9.69 -6.99
C PHE A 211 -27.52 -9.39 -8.46
N LEU A 212 -26.55 -9.57 -9.37
CA LEU A 212 -26.74 -9.30 -10.80
C LEU A 212 -27.80 -10.21 -11.43
N LEU A 213 -27.98 -11.42 -10.94
CA LEU A 213 -29.04 -12.32 -11.41
C LEU A 213 -30.38 -12.02 -10.75
N LYS A 214 -30.38 -11.49 -9.53
CA LYS A 214 -31.60 -11.21 -8.75
C LYS A 214 -32.31 -9.91 -9.12
N ILE A 215 -31.61 -8.94 -9.71
CA ILE A 215 -32.21 -7.65 -10.09
C ILE A 215 -33.00 -7.83 -11.39
N PRO A 216 -34.25 -7.37 -11.53
CA PRO A 216 -34.99 -7.49 -12.79
C PRO A 216 -34.25 -6.92 -14.01
N ILE A 217 -34.34 -7.56 -15.18
CA ILE A 217 -33.60 -7.14 -16.40
C ILE A 217 -33.92 -5.68 -16.75
N SER A 218 -35.20 -5.32 -16.71
CA SER A 218 -35.66 -3.95 -16.96
C SER A 218 -35.05 -2.89 -16.05
N SER A 219 -34.69 -3.27 -14.81
CA SER A 219 -34.01 -2.39 -13.84
C SER A 219 -32.53 -2.24 -14.18
N ILE A 220 -31.88 -3.31 -14.66
CA ILE A 220 -30.52 -3.26 -15.18
C ILE A 220 -30.46 -2.35 -16.40
N ASP A 221 -31.37 -2.49 -17.37
CA ASP A 221 -31.39 -1.66 -18.57
C ASP A 221 -31.54 -0.17 -18.26
N LYS A 222 -32.47 0.18 -17.38
CA LYS A 222 -32.64 1.57 -16.93
C LYS A 222 -31.36 2.13 -16.31
N LYS A 223 -30.59 1.32 -15.58
CA LYS A 223 -29.32 1.74 -14.99
C LYS A 223 -28.21 1.84 -16.03
N LEU A 224 -28.12 0.88 -16.95
CA LEU A 224 -27.15 0.90 -18.05
C LEU A 224 -27.36 2.09 -18.97
N ASN A 225 -28.61 2.39 -19.35
CA ASN A 225 -28.95 3.55 -20.16
C ASN A 225 -28.45 4.85 -19.52
N ILE A 226 -28.65 5.02 -18.20
CA ILE A 226 -28.08 6.18 -17.48
C ILE A 226 -26.56 6.18 -17.60
N LEU A 227 -25.88 5.06 -17.35
CA LEU A 227 -24.41 5.00 -17.44
C LEU A 227 -23.91 5.35 -18.86
N TYR A 228 -24.62 4.91 -19.90
CA TYR A 228 -24.31 5.26 -21.30
C TYR A 228 -24.54 6.73 -21.61
N GLU A 229 -25.62 7.35 -21.10
CA GLU A 229 -25.87 8.81 -21.23
C GLU A 229 -24.67 9.65 -20.73
N TYR A 230 -23.93 9.16 -19.73
CA TYR A 230 -22.73 9.82 -19.20
C TYR A 230 -21.41 9.23 -19.73
N ASN A 231 -21.44 8.56 -20.89
CA ASN A 231 -20.27 8.00 -21.60
C ASN A 231 -19.47 6.96 -20.81
N ILE A 232 -20.09 6.23 -19.88
CA ILE A 232 -19.44 5.15 -19.15
C ILE A 232 -19.51 3.87 -20.00
N GLN A 233 -18.34 3.33 -20.33
CA GLN A 233 -18.19 2.20 -21.26
C GLN A 233 -18.46 0.85 -20.60
N ASN A 234 -18.94 -0.14 -21.37
CA ASN A 234 -19.17 -1.51 -20.90
C ASN A 234 -17.96 -2.11 -20.16
N LYS A 235 -16.74 -1.89 -20.69
CA LYS A 235 -15.49 -2.33 -20.05
C LYS A 235 -15.29 -1.78 -18.62
N ASP A 236 -15.75 -0.56 -18.35
CA ASP A 236 -15.63 0.10 -17.05
C ASP A 236 -16.74 -0.39 -16.09
N ILE A 237 -17.92 -0.72 -16.63
CA ILE A 237 -19.05 -1.33 -15.90
C ILE A 237 -18.72 -2.77 -15.48
N LEU A 238 -18.22 -3.60 -16.40
CA LEU A 238 -17.85 -5.00 -16.13
C LEU A 238 -16.71 -5.14 -15.11
N LYS A 239 -15.86 -4.11 -14.99
CA LYS A 239 -14.82 -4.04 -13.95
C LYS A 239 -15.38 -3.71 -12.57
N ASP A 240 -16.50 -3.00 -12.49
CA ASP A 240 -17.12 -2.56 -11.24
C ASP A 240 -18.66 -2.67 -11.31
N THR A 241 -19.15 -3.90 -11.42
CA THR A 241 -20.57 -4.21 -11.58
C THR A 241 -21.43 -3.82 -10.38
N TRP A 242 -20.80 -3.55 -9.23
CA TRP A 242 -21.45 -3.03 -8.04
C TRP A 242 -22.13 -1.68 -8.26
N VAL A 243 -21.75 -0.92 -9.29
CA VAL A 243 -22.47 0.28 -9.71
C VAL A 243 -23.96 -0.04 -9.99
N LEU A 244 -24.27 -1.24 -10.50
CA LEU A 244 -25.63 -1.67 -10.81
C LEU A 244 -26.45 -2.05 -9.57
N ARG A 245 -25.82 -2.16 -8.40
CA ARG A 245 -26.53 -2.40 -7.13
C ARG A 245 -27.31 -1.17 -6.66
N TYR A 246 -26.87 0.03 -7.06
CA TYR A 246 -27.50 1.29 -6.65
C TYR A 246 -28.79 1.57 -7.43
N SER A 247 -29.65 2.42 -6.87
CA SER A 247 -30.89 2.83 -7.53
C SER A 247 -30.61 3.76 -8.70
N LYS A 248 -31.52 3.76 -9.70
CA LYS A 248 -31.43 4.64 -10.87
C LYS A 248 -31.26 6.12 -10.50
N ASN A 249 -32.01 6.59 -9.49
CA ASN A 249 -31.97 7.97 -9.03
C ASN A 249 -30.61 8.30 -8.39
N TYR A 250 -30.04 7.36 -7.63
CA TYR A 250 -28.73 7.54 -7.02
C TYR A 250 -27.62 7.65 -8.07
N ILE A 251 -27.63 6.75 -9.06
CA ILE A 251 -26.66 6.78 -10.17
C ILE A 251 -26.76 8.11 -10.92
N ARG A 252 -27.98 8.52 -11.32
CA ARG A 252 -28.19 9.78 -12.05
C ARG A 252 -27.73 10.99 -11.26
N HIS A 253 -28.14 11.11 -10.00
CA HIS A 253 -27.71 12.22 -9.13
C HIS A 253 -26.18 12.29 -9.01
N LYS A 254 -25.51 11.14 -8.85
CA LYS A 254 -24.04 11.08 -8.80
C LYS A 254 -23.40 11.54 -10.11
N CYS A 255 -23.94 11.12 -11.24
CA CYS A 255 -23.42 11.51 -12.54
C CYS A 255 -23.61 13.02 -12.80
N GLU A 256 -24.75 13.60 -12.42
CA GLU A 256 -24.97 15.05 -12.57
C GLU A 256 -23.96 15.88 -11.77
N LEU A 257 -23.72 15.50 -10.51
CA LEU A 257 -22.71 16.16 -9.68
C LEU A 257 -21.31 16.19 -10.34
N TYR A 258 -20.98 15.16 -11.10
CA TYR A 258 -19.72 15.12 -11.85
C TYR A 258 -19.77 15.93 -13.14
N LYS A 259 -20.91 15.96 -13.84
CA LYS A 259 -21.09 16.72 -15.09
C LYS A 259 -20.81 18.21 -14.86
N ASP A 260 -21.29 18.76 -13.76
CA ASP A 260 -21.06 20.16 -13.35
C ASP A 260 -19.58 20.52 -13.14
N THR A 261 -18.69 19.53 -13.11
CA THR A 261 -17.24 19.76 -12.99
C THR A 261 -16.49 19.87 -14.30
N GLY A 262 -17.16 19.66 -15.44
CA GLY A 262 -16.80 20.11 -16.78
C GLY A 262 -15.54 19.55 -17.44
N ARG A 263 -14.86 18.52 -16.90
CA ARG A 263 -13.75 17.75 -17.56
C ARG A 263 -13.38 16.42 -16.87
N LEU A 264 -14.04 16.04 -15.78
CA LEU A 264 -13.75 14.77 -15.10
C LEU A 264 -14.45 13.63 -15.81
N LYS A 265 -13.68 12.67 -16.36
CA LYS A 265 -14.25 11.38 -16.78
C LYS A 265 -14.91 10.72 -15.57
N ILE A 266 -16.20 10.41 -15.69
CA ILE A 266 -16.94 9.70 -14.65
C ILE A 266 -16.49 8.24 -14.69
N ASN A 267 -15.93 7.79 -13.56
CA ASN A 267 -15.59 6.38 -13.38
C ASN A 267 -16.66 5.71 -12.51
N THR A 268 -16.86 4.41 -12.69
CA THR A 268 -17.84 3.61 -11.94
C THR A 268 -17.63 3.64 -10.42
N TRP A 269 -16.37 3.62 -9.97
CA TRP A 269 -16.04 3.74 -8.54
C TRP A 269 -16.53 5.07 -7.94
N ALA A 270 -16.56 6.14 -8.74
CA ALA A 270 -16.94 7.48 -8.27
C ALA A 270 -18.42 7.56 -7.92
N ILE A 271 -19.26 6.80 -8.63
CA ILE A 271 -20.70 6.69 -8.36
C ILE A 271 -20.92 6.03 -6.99
N ARG A 272 -20.10 5.03 -6.64
CA ARG A 272 -20.21 4.28 -5.38
C ARG A 272 -19.74 5.06 -4.15
N CYS A 273 -18.87 6.05 -4.35
CA CYS A 273 -18.23 6.76 -3.25
C CYS A 273 -19.21 7.62 -2.46
N SER A 274 -18.88 7.88 -1.19
CA SER A 274 -19.61 8.82 -0.36
C SER A 274 -19.58 10.23 -0.97
N PHE A 275 -20.58 11.06 -0.65
CA PHE A 275 -20.65 12.42 -1.16
C PHE A 275 -19.40 13.25 -0.79
N GLN A 276 -18.86 13.07 0.42
CA GLN A 276 -17.64 13.74 0.86
C GLN A 276 -16.43 13.48 -0.05
N VAL A 277 -16.27 12.24 -0.53
CA VAL A 277 -15.16 11.88 -1.44
C VAL A 277 -15.33 12.60 -2.78
N ILE A 278 -16.57 12.66 -3.28
CA ILE A 278 -16.91 13.37 -4.52
C ILE A 278 -16.64 14.86 -4.33
N SER A 279 -17.20 15.51 -3.30
CA SER A 279 -17.00 16.94 -3.05
C SER A 279 -15.52 17.31 -2.97
N ARG A 280 -14.70 16.48 -2.31
CA ARG A 280 -13.23 16.66 -2.29
C ARG A 280 -12.60 16.53 -3.67
N ALA A 281 -13.02 15.56 -4.49
CA ALA A 281 -12.53 15.40 -5.85
C ALA A 281 -12.92 16.59 -6.75
N ILE A 282 -14.17 17.06 -6.62
CA ILE A 282 -14.69 18.24 -7.31
C ILE A 282 -13.87 19.48 -6.91
N GLN A 283 -13.70 19.75 -5.61
CA GLN A 283 -12.90 20.87 -5.11
C GLN A 283 -11.46 20.82 -5.62
N LYS A 284 -10.81 19.65 -5.56
CA LYS A 284 -9.45 19.48 -6.09
C LYS A 284 -9.37 19.77 -7.58
N ASN A 285 -10.37 19.34 -8.36
CA ASN A 285 -10.40 19.61 -9.79
C ASN A 285 -10.66 21.10 -10.09
N LYS A 286 -11.56 21.76 -9.34
CA LYS A 286 -11.79 23.21 -9.45
C LYS A 286 -10.51 24.00 -9.22
N VAL A 287 -9.78 23.72 -8.13
CA VAL A 287 -8.49 24.38 -7.83
C VAL A 287 -7.43 24.05 -8.88
N LYS A 288 -7.34 22.80 -9.34
CA LYS A 288 -6.42 22.43 -10.42
C LYS A 288 -6.72 23.24 -11.68
N ARG A 289 -8.00 23.37 -12.07
CA ARG A 289 -8.41 24.10 -13.28
C ARG A 289 -8.14 25.59 -13.18
N SER A 290 -8.46 26.22 -12.04
CA SER A 290 -8.16 27.63 -11.84
C SER A 290 -6.65 27.91 -11.92
N LEU A 291 -5.83 27.05 -11.33
CA LEU A 291 -4.36 27.19 -11.38
C LEU A 291 -3.79 26.92 -12.78
N MET A 292 -4.44 26.10 -13.58
CA MET A 292 -3.97 25.66 -14.91
C MET A 292 -4.71 26.38 -16.06
N GLN A 293 -5.49 27.42 -15.77
CA GLN A 293 -6.32 28.08 -16.78
C GLN A 293 -5.50 28.70 -17.91
N HIS A 294 -4.30 29.21 -17.58
CA HIS A 294 -3.40 29.90 -18.50
C HIS A 294 -2.15 29.09 -18.87
N TYR A 295 -2.08 27.82 -18.49
CA TYR A 295 -0.88 27.00 -18.62
C TYR A 295 -1.23 25.65 -19.23
N GLY A 296 -0.47 25.21 -20.24
CA GLY A 296 -0.72 23.94 -20.92
C GLY A 296 -0.34 22.74 -20.05
N ASN A 297 0.74 22.87 -19.28
CA ASN A 297 1.27 21.79 -18.46
C ASN A 297 1.88 22.31 -17.12
N VAL A 298 2.35 21.38 -16.28
CA VAL A 298 2.95 21.69 -14.96
C VAL A 298 4.29 22.41 -15.10
N SER A 299 5.07 22.14 -16.15
CA SER A 299 6.33 22.81 -16.45
C SER A 299 6.10 24.29 -16.73
N ASP A 300 5.14 24.63 -17.61
CA ASP A 300 4.80 26.02 -17.93
C ASP A 300 4.41 26.78 -16.65
N TYR A 301 3.62 26.14 -15.79
CA TYR A 301 3.23 26.72 -14.50
C TYR A 301 4.44 26.97 -13.59
N LEU A 302 5.37 26.01 -13.50
CA LEU A 302 6.55 26.13 -12.65
C LEU A 302 7.50 27.23 -13.15
N GLN A 303 7.72 27.31 -14.46
CA GLN A 303 8.53 28.35 -15.08
C GLN A 303 8.00 29.73 -14.74
N ASN A 304 6.69 29.94 -14.90
CA ASN A 304 6.08 31.22 -14.57
C ASN A 304 6.06 31.50 -13.06
N LYS A 305 5.72 30.50 -12.25
CA LYS A 305 5.57 30.67 -10.79
C LYS A 305 6.91 30.93 -10.09
N LEU A 306 7.98 30.30 -10.53
CA LEU A 306 9.33 30.43 -9.96
C LEU A 306 10.27 31.32 -10.78
N LYS A 307 9.80 31.87 -11.92
CA LYS A 307 10.57 32.68 -12.87
C LYS A 307 11.82 31.95 -13.37
N LEU A 308 11.62 30.75 -13.91
CA LEU A 308 12.70 29.89 -14.43
C LEU A 308 12.82 30.02 -15.94
N ASP A 309 14.04 29.96 -16.45
CA ASP A 309 14.32 29.64 -17.85
C ASP A 309 14.20 28.12 -18.10
N ASP A 310 14.29 27.72 -19.37
CA ASP A 310 14.20 26.32 -19.78
C ASP A 310 15.36 25.47 -19.24
N GLU A 311 16.57 26.01 -19.17
CA GLU A 311 17.76 25.28 -18.74
C GLU A 311 17.70 24.92 -17.24
N VAL A 312 17.32 25.88 -16.41
CA VAL A 312 17.15 25.72 -14.96
C VAL A 312 15.98 24.78 -14.67
N LEU A 313 14.87 24.87 -15.41
CA LEU A 313 13.78 23.92 -15.28
C LEU A 313 14.24 22.49 -15.64
N ASN A 314 14.97 22.31 -16.72
CA ASN A 314 15.48 21.00 -17.13
C ASN A 314 16.40 20.40 -16.06
N SER A 315 17.29 21.22 -15.47
CA SER A 315 18.12 20.82 -14.33
C SER A 315 17.29 20.42 -13.10
N LEU A 316 16.21 21.16 -12.80
CA LEU A 316 15.29 20.85 -11.71
C LEU A 316 14.58 19.51 -11.92
N VAL A 317 14.05 19.26 -13.12
CA VAL A 317 13.35 18.03 -13.48
C VAL A 317 14.29 16.83 -13.47
N GLN A 318 15.55 16.99 -13.89
CA GLN A 318 16.56 15.94 -13.77
C GLN A 318 16.85 15.59 -12.30
N LYS A 319 16.97 16.60 -11.42
CA LYS A 319 17.21 16.39 -9.98
C LYS A 319 16.00 15.78 -9.26
N VAL A 320 14.78 16.19 -9.64
CA VAL A 320 13.52 15.79 -8.98
C VAL A 320 12.44 15.53 -10.03
N PRO A 321 12.47 14.39 -10.75
CA PRO A 321 11.52 14.10 -11.82
C PRO A 321 10.08 13.91 -11.32
N SER A 322 9.93 13.57 -10.04
CA SER A 322 8.63 13.44 -9.39
C SER A 322 7.85 14.76 -9.33
N ILE A 323 8.49 15.92 -9.43
CA ILE A 323 7.86 17.24 -9.31
C ILE A 323 6.72 17.44 -10.33
N LEU A 324 6.89 16.90 -11.55
CA LEU A 324 5.89 16.98 -12.63
C LEU A 324 4.65 16.12 -12.37
N ARG A 325 4.75 15.12 -11.49
CA ARG A 325 3.65 14.22 -11.12
C ARG A 325 2.92 14.69 -9.86
N VAL A 326 3.48 15.66 -9.12
CA VAL A 326 2.86 16.20 -7.92
C VAL A 326 1.58 16.96 -8.29
N ASN A 327 0.57 16.87 -7.43
CA ASN A 327 -0.66 17.63 -7.63
C ASN A 327 -0.37 19.13 -7.62
N ILE A 328 -0.76 19.84 -8.68
CA ILE A 328 -0.49 21.27 -8.85
C ILE A 328 -0.99 22.15 -7.69
N ALA A 329 -2.12 21.79 -7.08
CA ALA A 329 -2.65 22.55 -5.95
C ALA A 329 -1.75 22.41 -4.71
N LYS A 330 -1.22 21.20 -4.48
CA LYS A 330 -0.23 20.97 -3.42
C LYS A 330 1.06 21.74 -3.69
N LEU A 331 1.53 21.71 -4.94
CA LEU A 331 2.73 22.42 -5.34
C LEU A 331 2.59 23.94 -5.14
N ASN A 332 1.47 24.52 -5.60
CA ASN A 332 1.14 25.93 -5.39
C ASN A 332 1.06 26.28 -3.90
N GLN A 333 0.34 25.47 -3.12
CA GLN A 333 0.19 25.70 -1.68
C GLN A 333 1.56 25.68 -0.98
N LEU A 334 2.42 24.72 -1.32
CA LEU A 334 3.75 24.63 -0.74
C LEU A 334 4.62 25.84 -1.10
N ILE A 335 4.67 26.22 -2.38
CA ILE A 335 5.44 27.39 -2.84
C ILE A 335 4.95 28.65 -2.10
N ASN A 336 3.63 28.84 -1.99
CA ASN A 336 3.07 30.00 -1.28
C ASN A 336 3.44 30.00 0.20
N ILE A 337 3.41 28.84 0.88
CA ILE A 337 3.83 28.73 2.29
C ILE A 337 5.31 29.13 2.43
N LEU A 338 6.18 28.67 1.53
CA LEU A 338 7.61 29.01 1.57
C LEU A 338 7.81 30.52 1.37
N HIS A 339 7.18 31.12 0.35
CA HIS A 339 7.24 32.56 0.08
C HIS A 339 6.70 33.40 1.24
N GLN A 340 5.56 33.01 1.83
CA GLN A 340 4.98 33.69 3.01
C GLN A 340 5.91 33.67 4.24
N ASN A 341 6.87 32.75 4.26
CA ASN A 341 7.86 32.63 5.32
C ASN A 341 9.25 33.16 4.91
N GLY A 342 9.31 33.99 3.88
CA GLY A 342 10.52 34.71 3.45
C GLY A 342 11.51 33.87 2.65
N ILE A 343 11.15 32.65 2.26
CA ILE A 343 12.02 31.77 1.49
C ILE A 343 11.95 32.17 0.01
N THR A 344 13.11 32.37 -0.62
CA THR A 344 13.21 32.86 -2.00
C THR A 344 13.15 31.75 -3.06
N ASN A 345 12.91 32.11 -4.33
CA ASN A 345 12.93 31.14 -5.44
C ASN A 345 14.29 30.44 -5.58
N ASP A 346 15.39 31.19 -5.46
CA ASP A 346 16.75 30.63 -5.56
C ASP A 346 17.00 29.57 -4.46
N GLU A 347 16.59 29.85 -3.22
CA GLU A 347 16.70 28.86 -2.13
C GLU A 347 15.87 27.60 -2.40
N ILE A 348 14.65 27.75 -2.91
CA ILE A 348 13.77 26.62 -3.28
C ILE A 348 14.44 25.75 -4.36
N LEU A 349 15.05 26.38 -5.37
CA LEU A 349 15.70 25.68 -6.48
C LEU A 349 16.97 24.94 -6.04
N ARG A 350 17.80 25.57 -5.20
CA ARG A 350 18.97 24.93 -4.58
C ARG A 350 18.59 23.70 -3.76
N HIS A 351 17.42 23.74 -3.12
CA HIS A 351 16.91 22.69 -2.25
C HIS A 351 15.62 22.04 -2.77
N SER A 352 15.63 21.67 -4.06
CA SER A 352 14.47 21.10 -4.77
C SER A 352 13.82 19.85 -4.13
N ARG A 353 14.50 19.19 -3.19
CA ARG A 353 13.90 18.10 -2.38
C ARG A 353 12.85 18.58 -1.38
N ILE A 354 12.64 19.90 -1.23
CA ILE A 354 11.60 20.47 -0.36
C ILE A 354 10.17 20.11 -0.80
N PHE A 355 9.96 19.71 -2.06
CA PHE A 355 8.64 19.36 -2.61
C PHE A 355 8.11 17.99 -2.17
N PHE A 356 8.03 17.74 -0.86
CA PHE A 356 7.47 16.51 -0.28
C PHE A 356 6.13 16.77 0.44
N ASN A 357 6.15 17.00 1.75
CA ASN A 357 4.97 17.00 2.60
C ASN A 357 4.71 18.40 3.17
N ILE A 358 3.57 18.97 2.77
CA ILE A 358 3.09 20.28 3.23
C ILE A 358 2.92 20.31 4.74
N ASP A 359 2.27 19.29 5.31
CA ASP A 359 1.93 19.24 6.74
C ASP A 359 3.21 19.23 7.58
N THR A 360 4.20 18.44 7.16
CA THR A 360 5.51 18.40 7.82
C THR A 360 6.21 19.76 7.77
N ILE A 361 6.20 20.42 6.61
CA ILE A 361 6.86 21.73 6.46
C ILE A 361 6.16 22.79 7.29
N GLN A 362 4.82 22.82 7.29
CA GLN A 362 4.05 23.75 8.12
C GLN A 362 4.31 23.53 9.61
N ASN A 363 4.29 22.29 10.08
CA ASN A 363 4.57 21.95 11.48
C ASN A 363 5.98 22.38 11.87
N ARG A 364 6.99 22.13 11.02
CA ARG A 364 8.38 22.53 11.28
C ARG A 364 8.57 24.04 11.30
N ILE A 365 7.91 24.77 10.40
CA ILE A 365 7.89 26.24 10.42
C ILE A 365 7.28 26.75 11.73
N ALA A 366 6.16 26.16 12.18
CA ALA A 366 5.52 26.54 13.44
C ALA A 366 6.44 26.29 14.66
N ILE A 367 7.13 25.15 14.69
CA ILE A 367 8.10 24.82 15.75
C ILE A 367 9.26 25.82 15.76
N LEU A 368 9.86 26.11 14.60
CA LEU A 368 10.98 27.04 14.49
C LEU A 368 10.58 28.46 14.89
N LYS A 369 9.38 28.93 14.47
CA LYS A 369 8.85 30.23 14.89
C LYS A 369 8.62 30.30 16.41
N LYS A 370 8.06 29.25 17.01
CA LYS A 370 7.83 29.18 18.46
C LYS A 370 9.15 29.25 19.25
N ALA A 371 10.22 28.66 18.72
CA ALA A 371 11.56 28.69 19.30
C ALA A 371 12.36 29.97 18.93
N ASN A 372 11.75 30.91 18.20
CA ASN A 372 12.40 32.11 17.67
C ASN A 372 13.69 31.82 16.86
N LEU A 373 13.67 30.72 16.08
CA LEU A 373 14.79 30.28 15.27
C LEU A 373 14.64 30.71 13.81
N ALA A 374 15.76 31.02 13.18
CA ALA A 374 15.80 31.38 11.76
C ALA A 374 15.30 30.22 10.89
N LEU A 375 14.37 30.53 9.97
CA LEU A 375 13.83 29.58 9.02
C LEU A 375 14.85 29.32 7.92
N LYS A 376 15.42 28.11 7.90
CA LYS A 376 16.36 27.66 6.86
C LYS A 376 15.82 26.41 6.19
N ILE A 377 15.80 26.38 4.86
CA ILE A 377 15.31 25.20 4.11
C ILE A 377 16.09 23.94 4.49
N THR A 378 17.41 24.06 4.68
CA THR A 378 18.29 22.95 5.09
C THR A 378 17.86 22.27 6.38
N VAL A 379 17.16 22.99 7.27
CA VAL A 379 16.57 22.44 8.50
C VAL A 379 15.21 21.80 8.19
N LEU A 380 14.38 22.47 7.38
CA LEU A 380 13.05 21.99 7.01
C LEU A 380 13.07 20.65 6.25
N ILE A 381 14.15 20.34 5.53
CA ILE A 381 14.30 19.09 4.75
C ILE A 381 14.99 17.94 5.52
N LYS A 382 15.38 18.12 6.78
CA LYS A 382 16.04 17.07 7.58
C LYS A 382 15.14 15.84 7.76
N SER A 383 15.72 14.69 8.08
CA SER A 383 14.94 13.57 8.62
C SER A 383 14.25 14.00 9.93
N GLU A 384 13.23 13.27 10.36
CA GLU A 384 12.52 13.53 11.62
C GLU A 384 13.50 13.53 12.80
N GLN A 385 14.27 12.46 12.96
CA GLN A 385 15.31 12.34 13.99
C GLN A 385 16.32 13.50 13.97
N SER A 386 16.82 13.87 12.79
CA SER A 386 17.80 14.96 12.68
C SER A 386 17.18 16.35 12.90
N PHE A 387 15.88 16.52 12.64
CA PHE A 387 15.17 17.75 12.95
C PHE A 387 14.95 17.88 14.45
N ASP A 388 14.53 16.80 15.12
CA ASP A 388 14.31 16.80 16.57
C ASP A 388 15.60 17.03 17.33
N GLN A 389 16.68 16.35 16.94
CA GLN A 389 18.02 16.59 17.48
C GLN A 389 18.47 18.04 17.30
N TYR A 390 18.17 18.66 16.15
CA TYR A 390 18.51 20.05 15.90
C TYR A 390 17.75 20.99 16.86
N ILE A 391 16.45 20.77 17.07
CA ILE A 391 15.65 21.56 18.01
C ILE A 391 16.16 21.37 19.44
N GLU A 392 16.40 20.13 19.86
CA GLU A 392 16.90 19.80 21.19
C GLU A 392 18.26 20.44 21.48
N MET A 393 19.24 20.28 20.57
CA MET A 393 20.56 20.90 20.69
C MET A 393 20.48 22.42 20.75
N THR A 394 19.55 23.03 20.02
CA THR A 394 19.42 24.49 20.01
C THR A 394 18.80 24.99 21.30
N ASN A 395 17.78 24.31 21.83
CA ASN A 395 17.15 24.64 23.11
C ASN A 395 18.13 24.53 24.27
N GLU A 396 18.92 23.46 24.32
CA GLU A 396 19.94 23.32 25.36
C GLU A 396 21.05 24.37 25.24
N ARG A 397 21.47 24.71 24.02
CA ARG A 397 22.42 25.80 23.81
C ARG A 397 21.85 27.14 24.32
N GLN A 398 20.57 27.40 24.12
CA GLN A 398 19.91 28.58 24.68
C GLN A 398 19.87 28.55 26.22
N LYS A 399 19.59 27.40 26.85
CA LYS A 399 19.68 27.25 28.32
C LYS A 399 21.09 27.53 28.84
N LEU A 400 22.12 26.96 28.20
CA LEU A 400 23.51 27.22 28.57
C LEU A 400 23.90 28.70 28.45
N LEU A 401 23.42 29.37 27.40
CA LEU A 401 23.63 30.81 27.24
C LEU A 401 22.90 31.63 28.31
N GLN A 402 21.74 31.17 28.79
CA GLN A 402 21.03 31.80 29.91
C GLN A 402 21.76 31.59 31.25
N GLU A 403 22.29 30.39 31.51
CA GLU A 403 22.95 30.03 32.78
C GLU A 403 24.36 30.61 32.89
N HIS A 404 25.14 30.58 31.81
CA HIS A 404 26.57 30.94 31.84
C HIS A 404 26.90 32.22 31.05
N GLY A 405 25.94 32.82 30.35
CA GLY A 405 26.11 33.99 29.50
C GLY A 405 26.84 33.70 28.18
N SER A 406 27.88 32.85 28.21
CA SER A 406 28.64 32.45 27.03
C SER A 406 29.11 31.00 27.12
N PHE A 407 29.37 30.40 25.95
CA PHE A 407 29.95 29.07 25.88
C PHE A 407 31.38 29.01 26.44
N LYS A 408 32.12 30.12 26.36
CA LYS A 408 33.45 30.28 26.99
C LYS A 408 33.33 30.11 28.50
N ASN A 409 32.40 30.83 29.12
CA ASN A 409 32.19 30.78 30.58
C ASN A 409 31.75 29.40 31.04
N TYR A 410 30.89 28.73 30.27
CA TYR A 410 30.50 27.35 30.54
C TYR A 410 31.73 26.42 30.59
N LEU A 411 32.63 26.53 29.61
CA LEU A 411 33.84 25.69 29.55
C LEU A 411 34.83 26.00 30.67
N ILE A 412 35.03 27.28 30.99
CA ILE A 412 35.88 27.73 32.12
C ILE A 412 35.35 27.13 33.43
N ASN A 413 34.04 27.24 33.69
CA ASN A 413 33.41 26.71 34.90
C ASN A 413 33.46 25.18 34.95
N THR A 414 33.22 24.51 33.83
CA THR A 414 33.17 23.03 33.78
C THR A 414 34.56 22.42 33.95
N LEU A 415 35.57 23.03 33.31
CA LEU A 415 36.96 22.58 33.43
C LEU A 415 37.61 23.08 34.72
N ASN A 416 37.06 24.10 35.38
CA ASN A 416 37.66 24.72 36.58
C ASN A 416 39.09 25.19 36.32
N VAL A 417 39.28 25.96 35.25
CA VAL A 417 40.58 26.47 34.78
C VAL A 417 40.59 27.99 34.85
N GLU A 418 41.75 28.59 35.13
CA GLU A 418 41.88 30.04 35.13
C GLU A 418 41.55 30.66 33.76
N GLU A 419 40.80 31.76 33.76
CA GLU A 419 40.34 32.42 32.53
C GLU A 419 41.50 32.79 31.59
N LYS A 420 42.61 33.26 32.16
CA LYS A 420 43.81 33.65 31.40
C LYS A 420 44.42 32.46 30.66
N HIS A 421 44.52 31.31 31.31
CA HIS A 421 45.05 30.09 30.71
C HIS A 421 44.12 29.56 29.60
N PHE A 422 42.81 29.69 29.79
CA PHE A 422 41.84 29.29 28.78
C PHE A 422 41.83 30.22 27.56
N GLU A 423 42.04 31.53 27.73
CA GLU A 423 42.18 32.49 26.62
C GLU A 423 43.40 32.20 25.73
N GLU A 424 44.53 31.83 26.33
CA GLU A 424 45.72 31.38 25.60
C GLU A 424 45.45 30.10 24.79
N ALA A 425 44.56 29.22 25.28
CA ALA A 425 44.15 28.04 24.55
C ALA A 425 43.15 28.34 23.42
N ILE A 426 42.22 29.27 23.62
CA ILE A 426 41.27 29.70 22.57
C ILE A 426 42.01 30.37 21.41
N THR A 427 42.98 31.23 21.69
CA THR A 427 43.80 31.88 20.66
C THR A 427 44.57 30.87 19.81
N LYS A 428 45.08 29.80 20.42
CA LYS A 428 45.74 28.69 19.71
C LYS A 428 44.74 27.74 19.01
N TYR A 429 43.56 27.51 19.59
CA TYR A 429 42.56 26.55 19.10
C TYR A 429 41.12 27.10 19.16
N PRO A 430 40.73 28.01 18.23
CA PRO A 430 39.41 28.66 18.25
C PRO A 430 38.25 27.68 18.07
N SER A 431 38.51 26.49 17.51
CA SER A 431 37.51 25.48 17.26
C SER A 431 36.87 24.96 18.55
N ILE A 432 37.53 25.06 19.71
CA ILE A 432 37.05 24.54 21.00
C ILE A 432 35.66 25.09 21.36
N LEU A 433 35.34 26.31 20.90
CA LEU A 433 34.04 26.96 21.12
C LEU A 433 32.89 26.40 20.26
N ARG A 434 33.19 25.55 19.28
CA ARG A 434 32.22 24.94 18.34
C ARG A 434 31.85 23.50 18.67
N MET A 435 32.24 23.02 19.84
CA MET A 435 32.09 21.64 20.23
C MET A 435 30.66 21.26 20.62
N ASN A 436 30.35 19.97 20.54
CA ASN A 436 29.10 19.43 21.04
C ASN A 436 29.15 19.29 22.57
N PHE A 437 28.44 20.19 23.25
CA PHE A 437 28.43 20.28 24.71
C PHE A 437 27.68 19.14 25.40
N LYS A 438 26.75 18.44 24.73
CA LYS A 438 26.01 17.31 25.33
C LYS A 438 26.93 16.21 25.83
N LYS A 439 28.01 15.96 25.09
CA LYS A 439 28.97 14.89 25.40
C LYS A 439 30.07 15.36 26.35
N LEU A 440 30.14 16.66 26.62
CA LEU A 440 31.25 17.27 27.35
C LEU A 440 31.32 16.81 28.81
N PRO A 441 30.22 16.75 29.60
CA PRO A 441 30.29 16.29 30.97
C PRO A 441 30.79 14.85 31.08
N GLU A 442 30.19 13.92 30.33
CA GLU A 442 30.59 12.50 30.33
C GLU A 442 32.05 12.32 29.88
N LEU A 443 32.48 13.11 28.89
CA LEU A 443 33.85 13.04 28.39
C LEU A 443 34.85 13.60 29.42
N ILE A 444 34.55 14.73 30.06
CA ILE A 444 35.41 15.30 31.11
C ILE A 444 35.50 14.36 32.31
N ASP A 445 34.39 13.77 32.74
CA ASP A 445 34.36 12.81 33.84
C ASP A 445 35.20 11.57 33.53
N LEU A 446 35.08 11.03 32.32
CA LEU A 446 35.92 9.91 31.86
C LEU A 446 37.41 10.26 31.91
N LEU A 447 37.81 11.45 31.46
CA LEU A 447 39.22 11.86 31.46
C LEU A 447 39.74 12.05 32.90
N ARG A 448 38.97 12.71 33.76
CA ARG A 448 39.33 12.95 35.17
C ARG A 448 39.47 11.64 35.96
N GLN A 449 38.55 10.70 35.77
CA GLN A 449 38.61 9.36 36.40
C GLN A 449 39.87 8.57 36.03
N ASN A 450 40.52 8.94 34.92
CA ASN A 450 41.74 8.30 34.44
C ASN A 450 43.00 9.17 34.66
N GLY A 451 42.92 10.16 35.55
CA GLY A 451 44.08 10.95 35.98
C GLY A 451 44.50 12.06 35.03
N ILE A 452 43.66 12.42 34.06
CA ILE A 452 43.91 13.55 33.15
C ILE A 452 43.33 14.83 33.76
N THR A 453 44.18 15.83 33.96
CA THR A 453 43.79 17.09 34.60
C THR A 453 43.09 18.02 33.62
N SER A 454 42.39 19.03 34.15
CA SER A 454 41.76 20.05 33.32
C SER A 454 42.79 20.86 32.52
N ASP A 455 43.98 21.10 33.07
CA ASP A 455 45.06 21.81 32.37
C ASP A 455 45.62 20.98 31.19
N ASP A 456 45.68 19.65 31.34
CA ASP A 456 46.06 18.75 30.24
C ASP A 456 45.06 18.82 29.07
N ILE A 457 43.76 18.92 29.40
CA ILE A 457 42.67 19.03 28.42
C ILE A 457 42.75 20.37 27.67
N VAL A 458 42.97 21.47 28.40
CA VAL A 458 43.09 22.82 27.83
C VAL A 458 44.36 22.96 26.99
N SER A 459 45.45 22.32 27.40
CA SER A 459 46.70 22.27 26.64
C SER A 459 46.58 21.47 25.34
N HIS A 460 45.65 20.50 25.29
CA HIS A 460 45.44 19.65 24.12
C HIS A 460 43.94 19.51 23.74
N PRO A 461 43.28 20.59 23.28
CA PRO A 461 41.83 20.61 23.05
C PRO A 461 41.31 19.58 22.03
N ARG A 462 42.19 18.99 21.23
CA ARG A 462 41.86 17.95 20.25
C ARG A 462 41.25 16.70 20.90
N ILE A 463 41.61 16.39 22.15
CA ILE A 463 41.06 15.23 22.85
C ILE A 463 39.53 15.28 22.96
N LEU A 464 38.97 16.49 23.05
CA LEU A 464 37.54 16.72 23.21
C LEU A 464 36.72 16.45 21.93
N TYR A 465 37.37 16.22 20.78
CA TYR A 465 36.70 15.83 19.53
C TYR A 465 36.65 14.32 19.30
N ILE A 466 37.36 13.55 20.13
CA ILE A 466 37.40 12.09 20.02
C ILE A 466 36.13 11.51 20.62
N SER A 467 35.59 10.46 20.01
CA SER A 467 34.40 9.80 20.54
C SER A 467 34.68 9.15 21.90
N ILE A 468 33.72 9.22 22.83
CA ILE A 468 33.81 8.61 24.17
C ILE A 468 34.16 7.13 24.07
N ASN A 469 33.56 6.39 23.12
CA ASN A 469 33.85 4.98 22.90
C ASN A 469 35.31 4.75 22.46
N THR A 470 35.84 5.61 21.60
CA THR A 470 37.24 5.52 21.16
C THR A 470 38.19 5.83 22.32
N LEU A 471 37.90 6.84 23.13
CA LEU A 471 38.69 7.16 24.32
C LEU A 471 38.67 6.01 25.32
N ARG A 472 37.50 5.42 25.59
CA ARG A 472 37.36 4.26 26.49
C ARG A 472 38.24 3.09 26.05
N LYS A 473 38.16 2.70 24.78
CA LYS A 473 39.00 1.64 24.20
C LYS A 473 40.50 1.94 24.33
N ARG A 474 40.92 3.16 24.00
CA ARG A 474 42.34 3.56 24.08
C ARG A 474 42.85 3.56 25.52
N ILE A 475 42.03 4.02 26.47
CA ILE A 475 42.38 3.99 27.90
C ILE A 475 42.48 2.54 28.39
N GLU A 476 41.56 1.66 28.00
CA GLU A 476 41.60 0.22 28.33
C GLU A 476 42.87 -0.43 27.79
N MET A 477 43.20 -0.23 26.50
CA MET A 477 44.44 -0.74 25.90
C MET A 477 45.70 -0.26 26.63
N LEU A 478 45.76 1.02 27.00
CA LEU A 478 46.91 1.57 27.74
C LEU A 478 47.02 0.94 29.14
N LYS A 479 45.90 0.75 29.83
CA LYS A 479 45.86 0.08 31.13
C LYS A 479 46.29 -1.38 31.06
N GLU A 480 45.84 -2.12 30.04
CA GLU A 480 46.23 -3.53 29.82
C GLU A 480 47.75 -3.68 29.62
N ASN A 481 48.40 -2.67 29.04
CA ASN A 481 49.84 -2.64 28.83
C ASN A 481 50.62 -1.95 29.99
N ASN A 482 49.97 -1.65 31.12
CA ASN A 482 50.54 -0.91 32.25
C ASN A 482 51.11 0.47 31.89
N ILE A 483 50.59 1.10 30.83
CA ILE A 483 50.98 2.45 30.39
C ILE A 483 49.97 3.46 30.96
N PRO A 484 50.41 4.52 31.69
CA PRO A 484 49.50 5.52 32.19
C PRO A 484 48.88 6.33 31.04
N PRO A 485 47.55 6.57 31.05
CA PRO A 485 46.87 7.30 29.99
C PRO A 485 47.31 8.77 29.96
N LYS A 486 48.11 9.14 28.95
CA LYS A 486 48.51 10.52 28.68
C LYS A 486 47.77 11.07 27.46
N VAL A 487 47.44 12.36 27.51
CA VAL A 487 46.64 13.03 26.46
C VAL A 487 47.25 12.91 25.06
N ASN A 488 48.58 13.01 24.94
CA ASN A 488 49.28 12.87 23.66
C ASN A 488 49.13 11.47 23.04
N LEU A 489 49.09 10.41 23.87
CA LEU A 489 48.88 9.04 23.41
C LEU A 489 47.42 8.85 22.98
N LEU A 490 46.48 9.42 23.73
CA LEU A 490 45.05 9.34 23.44
C LEU A 490 44.65 10.10 22.17
N ILE A 491 45.41 11.10 21.73
CA ILE A 491 45.14 11.88 20.51
C ILE A 491 45.82 11.28 19.26
N SER A 492 46.80 10.39 19.43
CA SER A 492 47.57 9.84 18.32
C SER A 492 46.71 9.04 17.31
N LYS A 493 47.15 8.98 16.04
CA LYS A 493 46.48 8.19 15.00
C LYS A 493 46.64 6.70 15.32
N GLU A 494 45.62 5.89 15.01
CA GLU A 494 45.56 4.44 15.36
C GLU A 494 46.84 3.67 15.01
N SER A 495 47.53 4.02 13.92
CA SER A 495 48.78 3.38 13.48
C SER A 495 49.99 3.55 14.41
N LEU A 496 49.88 4.30 15.51
CA LEU A 496 50.95 4.53 16.49
C LEU A 496 50.67 3.87 17.85
N ILE A 497 49.49 3.25 18.01
CA ILE A 497 49.05 2.61 19.27
C ILE A 497 49.05 1.07 19.14
N ASP A 498 49.34 0.53 17.96
CA ASP A 498 49.66 -0.89 17.80
C ASP A 498 51.07 -1.15 18.39
N ILE A 499 51.10 -1.44 19.69
CA ILE A 499 52.25 -1.94 20.45
C ILE A 499 52.19 -3.45 20.48
#